data_AF-A0A4R1BXL3-F1
#
_entry.id   AF-A0A4R1BXL3-F1
#
_cell.length_a   1.000
_cell.length_b   1.000
_cell.length_c   1.000
_cell.angle_alpha   90.00
_cell.angle_beta   90.00
_cell.angle_gamma   90.00
#
_symmetry.space_group_name_H-M   'P 1'
#
loop_
_entity.id
_entity.type
_entity.pdbx_description
1 polymer ?
#
loop_
_entity_poly.entity_id
_entity_poly.type
_entity_poly.pdbx_seq_one_letter_code
_entity_poly.pdbx_strand_id
1 'polypeptide(L)'
;MRTPRLATVAWFVIATVVLVYAPMAFEYTARLFGGGPELWDHTFSAAVGSDHALGAGSIHHEQQGVYSAHRWVLLMHTSLGSIAIALAVFQLTNRSRRRPGVHRIVGRVQATLAVTAMLGAMTYLVLVGPRGTYDGPAFYLQLWGLAIGTLAGTVLGVLAARQRHIASHRVLMTYAFALLCTAPFLRVLYILLGMAWPGVTQEVTNLAGGAIEAVWAPMAAILATRLMPVPRSRDVHAAITSKLEPGALAAGVLGLASLVIGYAVSFDGLDRVTLSAIVANALGLALTTVNLRAAGDPVAREDWRIHHAAMLMGAPATAILWLLYRLPFTTGEAFYGALLTGPALTLSLGLVTVAWRRRRPARVAASAVTV
;
A
#
# COMPACT_ATOMS: atom_id res chain seq x y z
N MET A 1 16.44 -18.29 13.95
CA MET A 1 15.29 -18.59 14.82
C MET A 1 14.47 -17.31 14.99
N ARG A 2 13.28 -17.21 14.39
CA ARG A 2 12.34 -16.10 14.64
C ARG A 2 10.97 -16.68 14.99
N THR A 3 10.42 -16.13 16.06
CA THR A 3 9.35 -16.68 16.87
C THR A 3 8.02 -16.73 16.11
N PRO A 4 7.43 -17.92 15.87
CA PRO A 4 6.08 -18.03 15.29
C PRO A 4 5.03 -17.21 16.09
N ARG A 5 5.32 -16.88 17.34
CA ARG A 5 4.53 -15.99 18.19
C ARG A 5 4.42 -14.56 17.64
N LEU A 6 5.49 -13.91 17.20
CA LEU A 6 5.43 -12.52 16.73
C LEU A 6 4.62 -12.37 15.44
N ALA A 7 4.82 -13.27 14.48
CA ALA A 7 4.03 -13.30 13.24
C ALA A 7 2.53 -13.54 13.52
N THR A 8 2.24 -14.40 14.49
CA THR A 8 0.87 -14.69 14.91
C THR A 8 0.23 -13.47 15.57
N VAL A 9 0.94 -12.80 16.49
CA VAL A 9 0.48 -11.57 17.13
C VAL A 9 0.23 -10.46 16.10
N ALA A 10 1.19 -10.22 15.20
CA ALA A 10 1.04 -9.23 14.14
C ALA A 10 -0.18 -9.52 13.25
N TRP A 11 -0.40 -10.79 12.89
CA TRP A 11 -1.59 -11.20 12.14
C TRP A 11 -2.89 -10.93 12.90
N PHE A 12 -2.96 -11.23 14.20
CA PHE A 12 -4.14 -10.94 15.02
C PHE A 12 -4.41 -9.44 15.14
N VAL A 13 -3.37 -8.62 15.29
CA VAL A 13 -3.50 -7.15 15.31
C VAL A 13 -4.07 -6.66 13.99
N ILE A 14 -3.46 -7.04 12.86
CA ILE A 14 -3.95 -6.66 11.51
C ILE A 14 -5.39 -7.11 11.31
N ALA A 15 -5.70 -8.37 11.61
CA ALA A 15 -7.04 -8.93 11.48
C ALA A 15 -8.06 -8.17 12.35
N THR A 16 -7.70 -7.80 13.57
CA THR A 16 -8.58 -7.05 14.47
C THR A 16 -8.86 -5.66 13.93
N VAL A 17 -7.82 -4.91 13.53
CA VAL A 17 -7.99 -3.58 12.93
C VAL A 17 -8.89 -3.65 11.69
N VAL A 18 -8.66 -4.62 10.81
CA VAL A 18 -9.47 -4.81 9.60
C VAL A 18 -10.93 -5.15 9.93
N LEU A 19 -11.16 -6.07 10.88
CA LEU A 19 -12.52 -6.53 11.22
C LEU A 19 -13.31 -5.47 12.00
N VAL A 20 -12.65 -4.63 12.79
CA VAL A 20 -13.26 -3.46 13.45
C VAL A 20 -13.56 -2.38 12.42
N TYR A 21 -12.67 -2.16 11.45
CA TYR A 21 -12.85 -1.17 10.39
C TYR A 21 -13.95 -1.53 9.39
N ALA A 22 -14.11 -2.80 9.03
CA ALA A 22 -15.06 -3.24 8.01
C ALA A 22 -16.50 -2.70 8.21
N PRO A 23 -17.13 -2.81 9.40
CA PRO A 23 -18.46 -2.22 9.61
C PRO A 23 -18.46 -0.68 9.53
N MET A 24 -17.42 -0.01 10.04
CA MET A 24 -17.28 1.44 9.94
C MET A 24 -17.17 1.92 8.48
N ALA A 25 -16.49 1.15 7.63
CA ALA A 25 -16.41 1.46 6.20
C ALA A 25 -17.76 1.30 5.50
N PHE A 26 -18.53 0.26 5.86
CA PHE A 26 -19.85 0.00 5.31
C PHE A 26 -20.85 1.09 5.68
N GLU A 27 -20.90 1.48 6.96
CA GLU A 27 -21.86 2.49 7.44
C GLU A 27 -21.53 3.91 6.96
N TYR A 28 -20.24 4.25 6.78
CA TYR A 28 -19.82 5.63 6.53
C TYR A 28 -20.50 6.23 5.30
N THR A 29 -20.74 5.44 4.26
CA THR A 29 -21.49 5.90 3.08
C THR A 29 -23.00 5.73 3.23
N ALA A 30 -23.45 4.78 4.06
CA ALA A 30 -24.87 4.58 4.33
C ALA A 30 -25.51 5.83 4.98
N ARG A 31 -24.75 6.57 5.80
CA ARG A 31 -25.22 7.83 6.42
C ARG A 31 -25.73 8.87 5.39
N LEU A 32 -25.23 8.84 4.16
CA LEU A 32 -25.61 9.77 3.07
C LEU A 32 -27.04 9.53 2.53
N PHE A 33 -27.75 8.53 3.06
CA PHE A 33 -29.13 8.19 2.72
C PHE A 33 -30.14 8.57 3.81
N GLY A 34 -29.74 9.36 4.80
CA GLY A 34 -30.65 9.93 5.82
C GLY A 34 -30.82 9.07 7.07
N GLY A 35 -29.81 8.25 7.40
CA GLY A 35 -29.77 7.47 8.65
C GLY A 35 -28.64 6.44 8.65
N GLY A 36 -28.29 5.94 9.83
CA GLY A 36 -27.26 4.92 10.02
C GLY A 36 -26.46 5.16 11.31
N PRO A 37 -25.76 4.14 11.81
CA PRO A 37 -24.79 4.33 12.88
C PRO A 37 -23.61 5.17 12.39
N GLU A 38 -23.13 6.09 13.24
CA GLU A 38 -21.99 6.97 12.99
C GLU A 38 -20.77 6.52 13.81
N LEU A 39 -20.49 5.20 13.84
CA LEU A 39 -19.44 4.63 14.68
C LEU A 39 -18.08 5.26 14.37
N TRP A 40 -17.75 5.47 13.09
CA TRP A 40 -16.50 6.13 12.72
C TRP A 40 -16.43 7.57 13.26
N ASP A 41 -17.44 8.39 12.98
CA ASP A 41 -17.43 9.81 13.37
C ASP A 41 -17.40 9.96 14.89
N HIS A 42 -18.17 9.14 15.62
CA HIS A 42 -18.16 9.12 17.08
C HIS A 42 -16.82 8.66 17.64
N THR A 43 -16.25 7.57 17.11
CA THR A 43 -14.95 7.05 17.56
C THR A 43 -13.84 8.06 17.29
N PHE A 44 -13.84 8.66 16.10
CA PHE A 44 -12.83 9.61 15.69
C PHE A 44 -12.94 10.90 16.52
N SER A 45 -14.13 11.49 16.62
CA SER A 45 -14.36 12.70 17.41
C SER A 45 -14.05 12.50 18.90
N ALA A 46 -14.35 11.32 19.46
CA ALA A 46 -14.01 11.01 20.85
C ALA A 46 -12.48 10.95 21.08
N ALA A 47 -11.71 10.56 20.06
CA ALA A 47 -10.26 10.42 20.17
C ALA A 47 -9.50 11.74 19.89
N VAL A 48 -9.95 12.53 18.91
CA VAL A 48 -9.20 13.72 18.42
C VAL A 48 -9.95 15.04 18.58
N GLY A 49 -11.18 15.04 19.09
CA GLY A 49 -12.05 16.20 19.21
C GLY A 49 -12.90 16.45 17.96
N SER A 50 -14.06 17.08 18.14
CA SER A 50 -15.04 17.36 17.08
C SER A 50 -14.50 18.30 16.02
N ASP A 51 -13.68 19.30 16.39
CA ASP A 51 -13.19 20.30 15.43
C ASP A 51 -12.28 19.66 14.39
N HIS A 52 -11.42 18.73 14.80
CA HIS A 52 -10.56 17.99 13.87
C HIS A 52 -11.33 16.93 13.08
N ALA A 53 -12.27 16.24 13.72
CA ALA A 53 -12.99 15.11 13.11
C ALA A 53 -14.13 15.54 12.17
N LEU A 54 -14.81 16.65 12.47
CA LEU A 54 -16.05 17.09 11.83
C LEU A 54 -16.03 18.56 11.36
N GLY A 55 -15.05 19.36 11.80
CA GLY A 55 -14.92 20.77 11.45
C GLY A 55 -14.27 21.02 10.09
N ALA A 56 -13.97 22.29 9.80
CA ALA A 56 -13.32 22.70 8.55
C ALA A 56 -11.97 22.01 8.35
N GLY A 57 -11.69 21.56 7.13
CA GLY A 57 -10.52 20.73 6.81
C GLY A 57 -10.63 19.28 7.30
N SER A 58 -11.83 18.82 7.66
CA SER A 58 -12.14 17.40 7.86
C SER A 58 -12.78 16.79 6.61
N ILE A 59 -12.58 15.49 6.39
CA ILE A 59 -13.23 14.76 5.30
C ILE A 59 -14.76 14.79 5.43
N HIS A 60 -15.26 14.86 6.67
CA HIS A 60 -16.69 14.97 6.93
C HIS A 60 -17.24 16.29 6.37
N HIS A 61 -16.58 17.41 6.69
CA HIS A 61 -16.99 18.74 6.25
C HIS A 61 -16.73 18.97 4.75
N GLU A 62 -15.50 18.76 4.30
CA GLU A 62 -15.06 19.15 2.94
C GLU A 62 -15.70 18.31 1.84
N GLN A 63 -16.07 17.05 2.13
CA GLN A 63 -16.59 16.13 1.12
C GLN A 63 -18.08 15.88 1.21
N GLN A 64 -18.81 16.49 2.14
CA GLN A 64 -20.24 16.20 2.34
C GLN A 64 -21.05 16.35 1.05
N GLY A 65 -20.88 17.47 0.32
CA GLY A 65 -21.57 17.72 -0.94
C GLY A 65 -21.16 16.76 -2.06
N VAL A 66 -19.85 16.57 -2.25
CA VAL A 66 -19.29 15.71 -3.29
C VAL A 66 -19.72 14.26 -3.08
N TYR A 67 -19.61 13.76 -1.84
CA TYR A 67 -20.00 12.40 -1.49
C TYR A 67 -21.50 12.20 -1.64
N SER A 68 -22.33 13.19 -1.26
CA SER A 68 -23.78 13.12 -1.45
C SER A 68 -24.18 13.00 -2.93
N ALA A 69 -23.52 13.76 -3.81
CA ALA A 69 -23.77 13.70 -5.26
C ALA A 69 -23.37 12.35 -5.89
N HIS A 70 -22.39 11.65 -5.30
CA HIS A 70 -21.83 10.40 -5.84
C HIS A 70 -22.07 9.18 -4.93
N ARG A 71 -23.03 9.30 -4.01
CA ARG A 71 -23.28 8.35 -2.91
C ARG A 71 -23.47 6.89 -3.34
N TRP A 72 -24.07 6.64 -4.51
CA TRP A 72 -24.29 5.28 -5.01
C TRP A 72 -23.00 4.57 -5.38
N VAL A 73 -22.10 5.26 -6.09
CA VAL A 73 -20.80 4.69 -6.48
C VAL A 73 -19.93 4.49 -5.25
N LEU A 74 -19.95 5.44 -4.31
CA LEU A 74 -19.26 5.31 -3.03
C LEU A 74 -19.82 4.16 -2.19
N LEU A 75 -21.15 3.98 -2.16
CA LEU A 75 -21.79 2.92 -1.38
C LEU A 75 -21.37 1.56 -1.94
N MET A 76 -21.38 1.42 -3.26
CA MET A 76 -20.88 0.23 -3.94
C MET A 76 -19.40 -0.01 -3.60
N HIS A 77 -18.53 0.99 -3.75
CA HIS A 77 -17.11 0.84 -3.46
C HIS A 77 -16.85 0.43 -2.01
N THR A 78 -17.40 1.17 -1.05
CA THR A 78 -17.16 0.97 0.39
C THR A 78 -17.79 -0.31 0.91
N SER A 79 -19.01 -0.65 0.46
CA SER A 79 -19.68 -1.89 0.86
C SER A 79 -18.95 -3.11 0.32
N LEU A 80 -18.66 -3.15 -0.98
CA LEU A 80 -17.96 -4.29 -1.59
C LEU A 80 -16.52 -4.39 -1.06
N GLY A 81 -15.85 -3.25 -0.84
CA GLY A 81 -14.52 -3.18 -0.25
C GLY A 81 -14.49 -3.72 1.18
N SER A 82 -15.46 -3.34 2.02
CA SER A 82 -15.56 -3.81 3.41
C SER A 82 -15.75 -5.33 3.49
N ILE A 83 -16.60 -5.91 2.64
CA ILE A 83 -16.80 -7.36 2.59
C ILE A 83 -15.55 -8.04 2.04
N ALA A 84 -14.95 -7.50 0.98
CA ALA A 84 -13.74 -8.07 0.39
C ALA A 84 -12.56 -8.13 1.37
N ILE A 85 -12.32 -7.06 2.13
CA ILE A 85 -11.20 -7.01 3.08
C ILE A 85 -11.46 -7.94 4.28
N ALA A 86 -12.69 -8.05 4.77
CA ALA A 86 -13.07 -8.99 5.82
C ALA A 86 -12.89 -10.46 5.37
N LEU A 87 -13.30 -10.80 4.15
CA LEU A 87 -13.09 -12.15 3.59
C LEU A 87 -11.60 -12.45 3.39
N ALA A 88 -10.78 -11.45 3.04
CA ALA A 88 -9.35 -11.61 2.85
C ALA A 88 -8.62 -12.02 4.15
N VAL A 89 -9.07 -11.52 5.31
CA VAL A 89 -8.59 -11.99 6.62
C VAL A 89 -8.75 -13.50 6.72
N PHE A 90 -9.94 -14.05 6.43
CA PHE A 90 -10.11 -15.50 6.45
C PHE A 90 -9.25 -16.21 5.40
N GLN A 91 -9.18 -15.70 4.17
CA GLN A 91 -8.45 -16.30 3.05
C GLN A 91 -6.95 -16.49 3.29
N LEU A 92 -6.32 -15.56 4.00
CA LEU A 92 -4.88 -15.60 4.24
C LEU A 92 -4.48 -16.55 5.39
N THR A 93 -5.43 -17.12 6.13
CA THR A 93 -5.15 -18.10 7.18
C THR A 93 -4.79 -19.50 6.65
N ASN A 94 -4.04 -20.26 7.46
CA ASN A 94 -3.82 -21.69 7.20
C ASN A 94 -5.13 -22.50 7.26
N ARG A 95 -6.12 -22.05 8.05
CA ARG A 95 -7.41 -22.72 8.21
C ARG A 95 -8.21 -22.73 6.90
N SER A 96 -8.25 -21.60 6.19
CA SER A 96 -8.88 -21.52 4.86
C SER A 96 -8.22 -22.52 3.89
N ARG A 97 -6.88 -22.53 3.82
CA ARG A 97 -6.12 -23.41 2.92
C ARG A 97 -6.30 -24.91 3.19
N ARG A 98 -6.60 -25.33 4.42
CA ARG A 98 -6.89 -26.73 4.77
C ARG A 98 -8.23 -27.22 4.20
N ARG A 99 -9.12 -26.31 3.79
CA ARG A 99 -10.43 -26.63 3.19
C ARG A 99 -10.47 -26.09 1.76
N PRO A 100 -9.85 -26.78 0.78
CA PRO A 100 -9.61 -26.23 -0.55
C PRO A 100 -10.89 -25.83 -1.31
N GLY A 101 -12.01 -26.54 -1.11
CA GLY A 101 -13.30 -26.14 -1.67
C GLY A 101 -13.77 -24.78 -1.15
N VAL A 102 -13.75 -24.59 0.17
CA VAL A 102 -14.11 -23.32 0.83
C VAL A 102 -13.15 -22.21 0.43
N HIS A 103 -11.84 -22.49 0.42
CA HIS A 103 -10.83 -21.54 -0.03
C HIS A 103 -11.12 -21.02 -1.44
N ARG A 104 -11.43 -21.92 -2.39
CA ARG A 104 -11.73 -21.55 -3.78
C ARG A 104 -13.01 -20.75 -3.90
N ILE A 105 -14.10 -21.15 -3.23
CA ILE A 105 -15.39 -20.44 -3.31
C ILE A 105 -15.25 -19.04 -2.71
N VAL A 106 -14.79 -18.95 -1.46
CA VAL A 106 -14.65 -17.67 -0.76
C VAL A 106 -13.59 -16.79 -1.44
N GLY A 107 -12.51 -17.37 -1.97
CA GLY A 107 -11.50 -16.64 -2.73
C GLY A 107 -12.03 -16.07 -4.05
N ARG A 108 -12.93 -16.78 -4.76
CA ARG A 108 -13.60 -16.23 -5.95
C ARG A 108 -14.52 -15.07 -5.58
N VAL A 109 -15.33 -15.22 -4.54
CA VAL A 109 -16.22 -14.15 -4.05
C VAL A 109 -15.38 -12.94 -3.65
N GLN A 110 -14.35 -13.12 -2.82
CA GLN A 110 -13.47 -12.05 -2.38
C GLN A 110 -12.80 -11.33 -3.56
N ALA A 111 -12.26 -12.06 -4.55
CA ALA A 111 -11.61 -11.47 -5.70
C ALA A 111 -12.59 -10.69 -6.58
N THR A 112 -13.80 -11.22 -6.83
CA THR A 112 -14.85 -10.52 -7.57
C THR A 112 -15.25 -9.23 -6.87
N LEU A 113 -15.53 -9.30 -5.55
CA LEU A 113 -15.87 -8.11 -4.75
C LEU A 113 -14.76 -7.06 -4.79
N ALA A 114 -13.49 -7.47 -4.62
CA ALA A 114 -12.35 -6.56 -4.68
C ALA A 114 -12.22 -5.89 -6.05
N VAL A 115 -12.35 -6.65 -7.15
CA VAL A 115 -12.31 -6.10 -8.52
C VAL A 115 -13.43 -5.09 -8.73
N THR A 116 -14.67 -5.46 -8.41
CA THR A 116 -15.82 -4.55 -8.57
C THR A 116 -15.69 -3.31 -7.68
N ALA A 117 -15.20 -3.46 -6.45
CA ALA A 117 -14.94 -2.32 -5.57
C ALA A 117 -13.88 -1.37 -6.15
N MET A 118 -12.78 -1.88 -6.71
CA MET A 118 -11.75 -1.05 -7.33
C MET A 118 -12.27 -0.35 -8.61
N LEU A 119 -13.08 -1.03 -9.43
CA LEU A 119 -13.75 -0.39 -10.55
C LEU A 119 -14.69 0.73 -10.08
N GLY A 120 -15.43 0.51 -8.99
CA GLY A 120 -16.24 1.56 -8.35
C GLY A 120 -15.41 2.76 -7.89
N ALA A 121 -14.27 2.54 -7.24
CA ALA A 121 -13.35 3.62 -6.87
C ALA A 121 -12.84 4.39 -8.10
N MET A 122 -12.43 3.68 -9.14
CA MET A 122 -11.96 4.32 -10.38
C MET A 122 -13.08 5.13 -11.04
N THR A 123 -14.30 4.61 -11.10
CA THR A 123 -15.46 5.36 -11.60
C THR A 123 -15.70 6.62 -10.77
N TYR A 124 -15.66 6.53 -9.44
CA TYR A 124 -15.77 7.70 -8.56
C TYR A 124 -14.69 8.75 -8.88
N LEU A 125 -13.43 8.33 -8.98
CA LEU A 125 -12.31 9.23 -9.27
C LEU A 125 -12.47 9.92 -10.64
N VAL A 126 -12.93 9.20 -11.66
CA VAL A 126 -13.22 9.80 -12.98
C VAL A 126 -14.31 10.87 -12.88
N LEU A 127 -15.39 10.59 -12.16
CA LEU A 127 -16.54 11.51 -12.05
C LEU A 127 -16.20 12.78 -11.27
N VAL A 128 -15.41 12.64 -10.21
CA VAL A 128 -15.08 13.74 -9.28
C VAL A 128 -13.89 14.56 -9.75
N GLY A 129 -12.94 13.91 -10.43
CA GLY A 129 -11.70 14.52 -10.89
C GLY A 129 -10.74 14.90 -9.74
N PRO A 130 -9.55 15.43 -10.09
CA PRO A 130 -8.49 15.68 -9.12
C PRO A 130 -8.83 16.79 -8.12
N ARG A 131 -9.55 17.83 -8.53
CA ARG A 131 -9.91 18.96 -7.65
C ARG A 131 -11.10 18.67 -6.72
N GLY A 132 -11.99 17.76 -7.10
CA GLY A 132 -13.12 17.36 -6.26
C GLY A 132 -12.76 16.30 -5.22
N THR A 133 -11.58 15.68 -5.34
CA THR A 133 -11.11 14.64 -4.42
C THR A 133 -10.61 15.30 -3.14
N TYR A 134 -10.87 14.68 -1.98
CA TYR A 134 -10.33 15.11 -0.70
C TYR A 134 -8.80 15.24 -0.75
N ASP A 135 -8.22 16.30 -0.19
CA ASP A 135 -6.80 16.68 -0.35
C ASP A 135 -6.32 16.89 -1.80
N GLY A 136 -7.27 17.09 -2.71
CA GLY A 136 -7.02 17.52 -4.08
C GLY A 136 -6.20 16.54 -4.92
N PRO A 137 -5.43 17.06 -5.90
CA PRO A 137 -4.73 16.23 -6.87
C PRO A 137 -3.71 15.25 -6.27
N ALA A 138 -3.07 15.61 -5.15
CA ALA A 138 -2.06 14.77 -4.51
C ALA A 138 -2.66 13.42 -4.07
N PHE A 139 -3.77 13.48 -3.33
CA PHE A 139 -4.44 12.28 -2.85
C PHE A 139 -5.20 11.56 -3.97
N TYR A 140 -5.74 12.29 -4.96
CA TYR A 140 -6.29 11.72 -6.19
C TYR A 140 -5.30 10.76 -6.88
N LEU A 141 -4.04 11.17 -7.04
CA LEU A 141 -2.99 10.35 -7.64
C LEU A 141 -2.71 9.09 -6.80
N GLN A 142 -2.67 9.24 -5.47
CA GLN A 142 -2.48 8.11 -4.57
C GLN A 142 -3.64 7.10 -4.65
N LEU A 143 -4.88 7.57 -4.66
CA LEU A 143 -6.07 6.73 -4.77
C LEU A 143 -6.10 5.95 -6.08
N TRP A 144 -5.69 6.56 -7.20
CA TRP A 144 -5.48 5.83 -8.46
C TRP A 144 -4.41 4.76 -8.35
N GLY A 145 -3.25 5.09 -7.75
CA GLY A 145 -2.17 4.14 -7.52
C GLY A 145 -2.64 2.93 -6.70
N LEU A 146 -3.39 3.17 -5.62
CA LEU A 146 -3.98 2.13 -4.78
C LEU A 146 -5.01 1.27 -5.54
N ALA A 147 -5.90 1.91 -6.29
CA ALA A 147 -6.93 1.21 -7.06
C ALA A 147 -6.31 0.32 -8.14
N ILE A 148 -5.37 0.86 -8.92
CA ILE A 148 -4.64 0.12 -9.98
C ILE A 148 -3.81 -1.01 -9.36
N GLY A 149 -3.04 -0.72 -8.30
CA GLY A 149 -2.19 -1.68 -7.63
C GLY A 149 -2.99 -2.85 -7.05
N THR A 150 -4.11 -2.57 -6.39
CA THR A 150 -5.01 -3.58 -5.81
C THR A 150 -5.69 -4.41 -6.89
N LEU A 151 -6.19 -3.76 -7.95
CA LEU A 151 -6.79 -4.43 -9.09
C LEU A 151 -5.79 -5.37 -9.79
N ALA A 152 -4.60 -4.85 -10.12
CA ALA A 152 -3.54 -5.61 -10.75
C ALA A 152 -3.07 -6.78 -9.88
N GLY A 153 -2.84 -6.55 -8.58
CA GLY A 153 -2.47 -7.60 -7.63
C GLY A 153 -3.51 -8.72 -7.55
N THR A 154 -4.79 -8.35 -7.49
CA THR A 154 -5.91 -9.31 -7.44
C THR A 154 -6.02 -10.11 -8.74
N VAL A 155 -6.05 -9.44 -9.89
CA VAL A 155 -6.19 -10.08 -11.21
C VAL A 155 -4.98 -10.98 -11.49
N LEU A 156 -3.76 -10.47 -11.35
CA LEU A 156 -2.55 -11.26 -11.56
C LEU A 156 -2.43 -12.41 -10.55
N GLY A 157 -2.89 -12.22 -9.31
CA GLY A 157 -2.95 -13.27 -8.29
C GLY A 157 -3.89 -14.40 -8.69
N VAL A 158 -5.08 -14.09 -9.20
CA VAL A 158 -6.04 -15.09 -9.72
C VAL A 158 -5.49 -15.78 -10.95
N LEU A 159 -4.87 -15.05 -11.89
CA LEU A 159 -4.24 -15.63 -13.07
C LEU A 159 -3.10 -16.58 -12.69
N ALA A 160 -2.27 -16.21 -11.72
CA ALA A 160 -1.21 -17.08 -11.20
C ALA A 160 -1.78 -18.38 -10.59
N ALA A 161 -2.91 -18.31 -9.87
CA ALA A 161 -3.57 -19.51 -9.35
C ALA A 161 -4.09 -20.42 -10.47
N ARG A 162 -4.72 -19.84 -11.52
CA ARG A 162 -5.20 -20.59 -12.69
C ARG A 162 -4.05 -21.30 -13.41
N GLN A 163 -2.89 -20.64 -13.52
CA GLN A 163 -1.66 -21.18 -14.10
C GLN A 163 -0.88 -22.11 -13.15
N ARG A 164 -1.43 -22.44 -11.97
CA ARG A 164 -0.79 -23.26 -10.92
C ARG A 164 0.52 -22.68 -10.37
N HIS A 165 0.78 -21.38 -10.57
CA HIS A 165 1.89 -20.63 -9.98
C HIS A 165 1.54 -20.19 -8.54
N ILE A 166 1.42 -21.15 -7.63
CA ILE A 166 0.89 -20.92 -6.27
C ILE A 166 1.76 -19.96 -5.44
N ALA A 167 3.08 -19.97 -5.62
CA ALA A 167 3.98 -19.05 -4.93
C ALA A 167 3.66 -17.59 -5.30
N SER A 168 3.55 -17.30 -6.60
CA SER A 168 3.22 -15.96 -7.09
C SER A 168 1.79 -15.55 -6.75
N HIS A 169 0.84 -16.49 -6.80
CA HIS A 169 -0.53 -16.25 -6.33
C HIS A 169 -0.54 -15.71 -4.89
N ARG A 170 0.19 -16.39 -3.97
CA ARG A 170 0.26 -15.98 -2.57
C ARG A 170 0.88 -14.59 -2.40
N VAL A 171 1.96 -14.30 -3.12
CA VAL A 171 2.61 -12.98 -3.08
C VAL A 171 1.66 -11.89 -3.58
N LEU A 172 1.03 -12.09 -4.73
CA LEU A 172 0.16 -11.09 -5.37
C LEU A 172 -1.13 -10.85 -4.58
N MET A 173 -1.74 -11.89 -4.01
CA MET A 173 -2.92 -11.73 -3.15
C MET A 173 -2.57 -11.07 -1.81
N THR A 174 -1.37 -11.29 -1.29
CA THR A 174 -0.90 -10.62 -0.06
C THR A 174 -0.61 -9.15 -0.32
N TYR A 175 -0.03 -8.83 -1.49
CA TYR A 175 0.15 -7.47 -1.94
C TYR A 175 -1.19 -6.74 -2.09
N ALA A 176 -2.15 -7.34 -2.80
CA ALA A 176 -3.49 -6.77 -2.93
C ALA A 176 -4.17 -6.55 -1.57
N PHE A 177 -4.02 -7.51 -0.63
CA PHE A 177 -4.54 -7.34 0.72
C PHE A 177 -3.85 -6.22 1.50
N ALA A 178 -2.53 -6.08 1.39
CA ALA A 178 -1.79 -5.00 2.05
C ALA A 178 -2.22 -3.63 1.52
N LEU A 179 -2.46 -3.51 0.21
CA LEU A 179 -3.00 -2.29 -0.37
C LEU A 179 -4.45 -2.01 0.08
N LEU A 180 -5.31 -3.03 0.18
CA LEU A 180 -6.64 -2.87 0.78
C LEU A 180 -6.55 -2.41 2.24
N CYS A 181 -5.55 -2.88 2.98
CA CYS A 181 -5.31 -2.50 4.38
C CYS A 181 -4.90 -1.03 4.54
N THR A 182 -4.49 -0.33 3.49
CA THR A 182 -4.22 1.12 3.59
C THR A 182 -5.44 1.88 4.12
N ALA A 183 -6.65 1.47 3.76
CA ALA A 183 -7.85 2.11 4.26
C ALA A 183 -7.98 2.03 5.79
N PRO A 184 -8.03 0.85 6.44
CA PRO A 184 -8.07 0.74 7.90
C PRO A 184 -6.86 1.36 8.60
N PHE A 185 -5.65 1.16 8.09
CA PHE A 185 -4.45 1.68 8.76
C PHE A 185 -4.33 3.20 8.63
N LEU A 186 -4.81 3.79 7.54
CA LEU A 186 -4.94 5.24 7.41
C LEU A 186 -5.90 5.82 8.47
N ARG A 187 -6.97 5.11 8.86
CA ARG A 187 -7.87 5.56 9.95
C ARG A 187 -7.18 5.49 11.30
N VAL A 188 -6.36 4.47 11.54
CA VAL A 188 -5.49 4.42 12.73
C VAL A 188 -4.52 5.60 12.73
N LEU A 189 -3.91 5.90 11.57
CA LEU A 189 -3.01 7.04 11.44
C LEU A 189 -3.72 8.38 11.64
N TYR A 190 -4.98 8.56 11.20
CA TYR A 190 -5.76 9.77 11.51
C TYR A 190 -5.87 9.98 13.01
N ILE A 191 -6.20 8.93 13.76
CA ILE A 191 -6.30 9.00 15.22
C ILE A 191 -4.94 9.34 15.84
N LEU A 192 -3.88 8.58 15.48
CA LEU A 192 -2.56 8.77 16.07
C LEU A 192 -1.96 10.14 15.75
N LEU A 193 -2.07 10.59 14.50
CA LEU A 193 -1.54 11.88 14.07
C LEU A 193 -2.40 13.03 14.57
N GLY A 194 -3.72 12.91 14.59
CA GLY A 194 -4.62 13.91 15.17
C GLY A 194 -4.35 14.13 16.67
N MET A 195 -4.14 13.05 17.44
CA MET A 195 -3.72 13.16 18.85
C MET A 195 -2.33 13.77 19.01
N ALA A 196 -1.38 13.43 18.14
CA ALA A 196 -0.03 13.98 18.19
C ALA A 196 0.01 15.46 17.78
N TRP A 197 -0.91 15.89 16.92
CA TRP A 197 -0.95 17.18 16.25
C TRP A 197 -2.32 17.85 16.37
N PRO A 198 -2.80 18.18 17.57
CA PRO A 198 -4.17 18.68 17.77
C PRO A 198 -4.47 20.02 17.08
N GLY A 199 -3.44 20.79 16.71
CA GLY A 199 -3.57 22.09 16.04
C GLY A 199 -3.52 22.08 14.52
N VAL A 200 -3.56 20.91 13.85
CA VAL A 200 -3.62 20.85 12.37
C VAL A 200 -4.93 20.23 11.91
N THR A 201 -5.32 20.50 10.67
CA THR A 201 -6.51 19.93 10.05
C THR A 201 -6.33 18.45 9.71
N GLN A 202 -7.44 17.74 9.48
CA GLN A 202 -7.38 16.35 9.07
C GLN A 202 -6.69 16.20 7.71
N GLU A 203 -6.82 17.17 6.79
CA GLU A 203 -6.10 17.19 5.50
C GLU A 203 -4.59 16.96 5.67
N VAL A 204 -3.96 17.69 6.60
CA VAL A 204 -2.52 17.52 6.90
C VAL A 204 -2.22 16.12 7.44
N THR A 205 -3.06 15.61 8.36
CA THR A 205 -2.88 14.25 8.90
C THR A 205 -3.14 13.17 7.85
N ASN A 206 -4.03 13.41 6.88
CA ASN A 206 -4.32 12.47 5.81
C ASN A 206 -3.18 12.39 4.82
N LEU A 207 -2.63 13.52 4.36
CA LEU A 207 -1.44 13.53 3.52
C LEU A 207 -0.24 12.89 4.23
N ALA A 208 -0.02 13.19 5.52
CA ALA A 208 1.05 12.58 6.30
C ALA A 208 0.85 11.06 6.45
N GLY A 209 -0.36 10.61 6.77
CA GLY A 209 -0.71 9.20 6.86
C GLY A 209 -0.54 8.48 5.50
N GLY A 210 -0.98 9.11 4.42
CA GLY A 210 -0.79 8.63 3.05
C GLY A 210 0.70 8.51 2.70
N ALA A 211 1.54 9.45 3.12
CA ALA A 211 2.98 9.42 2.85
C ALA A 211 3.68 8.28 3.61
N ILE A 212 3.21 7.97 4.82
CA ILE A 212 3.63 6.80 5.58
C ILE A 212 3.21 5.51 4.84
N GLU A 213 1.94 5.39 4.47
CA GLU A 213 1.38 4.20 3.79
C GLU A 213 2.02 3.96 2.41
N ALA A 214 2.47 5.00 1.71
CA ALA A 214 3.19 4.88 0.45
C ALA A 214 4.43 3.97 0.56
N VAL A 215 5.10 3.96 1.72
CA VAL A 215 6.21 3.06 2.01
C VAL A 215 5.71 1.77 2.65
N TRP A 216 4.87 1.90 3.67
CA TRP A 216 4.61 0.80 4.59
C TRP A 216 3.60 -0.23 4.10
N ALA A 217 2.67 0.13 3.22
CA ALA A 217 1.75 -0.84 2.61
C ALA A 217 2.49 -1.88 1.73
N PRO A 218 3.30 -1.48 0.72
CA PRO A 218 4.08 -2.46 -0.04
C PRO A 218 5.16 -3.13 0.83
N MET A 219 5.74 -2.44 1.81
CA MET A 219 6.69 -3.04 2.76
C MET A 219 6.04 -4.14 3.62
N ALA A 220 4.81 -3.94 4.08
CA ALA A 220 4.06 -4.94 4.83
C ALA A 220 3.83 -6.20 3.98
N ALA A 221 3.51 -6.04 2.68
CA ALA A 221 3.44 -7.16 1.76
C ALA A 221 4.80 -7.88 1.61
N ILE A 222 5.91 -7.13 1.44
CA ILE A 222 7.27 -7.68 1.39
C ILE A 222 7.53 -8.54 2.63
N LEU A 223 7.32 -7.99 3.83
CA LEU A 223 7.53 -8.68 5.10
C LEU A 223 6.63 -9.92 5.24
N ALA A 224 5.35 -9.81 4.92
CA ALA A 224 4.40 -10.92 4.99
C ALA A 224 4.80 -12.08 4.08
N THR A 225 5.33 -11.80 2.88
CA THR A 225 5.76 -12.85 1.96
C THR A 225 7.01 -13.61 2.42
N ARG A 226 7.78 -13.07 3.38
CA ARG A 226 8.91 -13.78 4.01
C ARG A 226 8.45 -14.86 4.98
N LEU A 227 7.24 -14.73 5.53
CA LEU A 227 6.65 -15.72 6.44
C LEU A 227 6.03 -16.90 5.68
N MET A 228 5.96 -16.83 4.35
CA MET A 228 5.37 -17.87 3.53
C MET A 228 6.38 -18.99 3.26
N PRO A 229 5.97 -20.27 3.35
CA PRO A 229 6.82 -21.38 2.97
C PRO A 229 7.20 -21.27 1.49
N VAL A 230 8.50 -21.20 1.21
CA VAL A 230 9.06 -21.32 -0.15
C VAL A 230 9.25 -22.82 -0.44
N PRO A 231 8.84 -23.33 -1.61
CA PRO A 231 9.07 -24.72 -2.00
C PRO A 231 10.56 -25.13 -1.84
N ARG A 232 10.79 -26.38 -1.39
CA ARG A 232 12.12 -26.92 -1.10
C ARG A 232 13.01 -27.11 -2.32
N SER A 233 12.46 -27.17 -3.54
CA SER A 233 13.25 -27.19 -4.79
C SER A 233 13.80 -25.80 -5.06
N ARG A 234 14.84 -25.42 -4.31
CA ARG A 234 15.54 -24.15 -4.43
C ARG A 234 16.49 -24.22 -5.61
N ASP A 235 15.97 -24.01 -6.81
CA ASP A 235 16.84 -23.60 -7.89
C ASP A 235 17.33 -22.17 -7.60
N VAL A 236 18.64 -21.98 -7.58
CA VAL A 236 19.25 -20.65 -7.44
C VAL A 236 18.91 -19.89 -8.72
N HIS A 237 17.99 -18.92 -8.63
CA HIS A 237 17.80 -17.99 -9.74
C HIS A 237 19.13 -17.30 -10.02
N ALA A 238 19.51 -17.18 -11.30
CA ALA A 238 20.63 -16.34 -11.70
C ALA A 238 20.47 -14.97 -11.04
N ALA A 239 21.55 -14.47 -10.42
CA ALA A 239 21.55 -13.17 -9.77
C ALA A 239 21.13 -12.10 -10.78
N ILE A 240 20.31 -11.13 -10.35
CA ILE A 240 20.17 -9.90 -11.11
C ILE A 240 21.55 -9.24 -11.11
N THR A 241 21.92 -8.72 -12.28
CA THR A 241 23.22 -8.09 -12.58
C THR A 241 23.93 -7.53 -11.34
N SER A 242 25.23 -7.78 -11.23
CA SER A 242 26.06 -7.27 -10.13
C SER A 242 26.03 -5.74 -10.00
N LYS A 243 25.59 -5.03 -11.05
CA LYS A 243 25.46 -3.57 -11.10
C LYS A 243 24.18 -3.01 -10.48
N LEU A 244 23.23 -3.84 -10.05
CA LEU A 244 21.93 -3.37 -9.53
C LEU A 244 22.08 -2.44 -8.31
N GLU A 245 22.84 -2.88 -7.31
CA GLU A 245 23.00 -2.11 -6.06
C GLU A 245 23.79 -0.81 -6.24
N PRO A 246 24.99 -0.80 -6.85
CA PRO A 246 25.72 0.44 -7.10
C PRO A 246 24.91 1.43 -7.94
N GLY A 247 24.20 0.93 -8.98
CA GLY A 247 23.33 1.76 -9.81
C GLY A 247 22.17 2.37 -9.04
N ALA A 248 21.46 1.56 -8.23
CA ALA A 248 20.37 2.03 -7.40
C ALA A 248 20.84 3.01 -6.31
N LEU A 249 22.02 2.80 -5.73
CA LEU A 249 22.61 3.72 -4.76
C LEU A 249 22.95 5.06 -5.40
N ALA A 250 23.64 5.05 -6.55
CA ALA A 250 23.99 6.26 -7.28
C ALA A 250 22.73 7.04 -7.68
N ALA A 251 21.73 6.37 -8.25
CA ALA A 251 20.45 6.98 -8.60
C ALA A 251 19.69 7.48 -7.36
N GLY A 252 19.74 6.73 -6.25
CA GLY A 252 19.14 7.11 -4.97
C GLY A 252 19.73 8.41 -4.40
N VAL A 253 21.07 8.51 -4.38
CA VAL A 253 21.79 9.71 -3.92
C VAL A 253 21.48 10.92 -4.81
N LEU A 254 21.54 10.74 -6.13
CA LEU A 254 21.22 11.82 -7.07
C LEU A 254 19.76 12.27 -6.93
N GLY A 255 18.82 11.32 -6.86
CA GLY A 255 17.40 11.60 -6.67
C GLY A 255 17.12 12.35 -5.36
N LEU A 256 17.75 11.94 -4.26
CA LEU A 256 17.62 12.62 -2.98
C LEU A 256 18.20 14.03 -3.01
N ALA A 257 19.39 14.22 -3.60
CA ALA A 257 19.97 15.55 -3.77
C ALA A 257 19.07 16.46 -4.61
N SER A 258 18.51 15.95 -5.72
CA SER A 258 17.54 16.68 -6.53
C SER A 258 16.27 17.06 -5.75
N LEU A 259 15.75 16.16 -4.91
CA LEU A 259 14.60 16.46 -4.06
C LEU A 259 14.92 17.53 -3.03
N VAL A 260 16.05 17.44 -2.34
CA VAL A 260 16.46 18.43 -1.32
C VAL A 260 16.62 19.81 -1.94
N ILE A 261 17.34 19.90 -3.07
CA ILE A 261 17.55 21.18 -3.77
C ILE A 261 16.22 21.72 -4.30
N GLY A 262 15.44 20.89 -4.98
CA GLY A 262 14.15 21.28 -5.54
C GLY A 262 13.16 21.74 -4.47
N TYR A 263 13.14 21.05 -3.33
CA TYR A 263 12.30 21.39 -2.18
C TYR A 263 12.71 22.73 -1.58
N ALA A 264 13.99 22.94 -1.31
CA ALA A 264 14.51 24.19 -0.74
C ALA A 264 14.26 25.42 -1.64
N VAL A 265 14.15 25.22 -2.96
CA VAL A 265 13.79 26.28 -3.91
C VAL A 265 12.27 26.55 -3.94
N SER A 266 11.46 25.54 -3.65
CA SER A 266 10.00 25.58 -3.88
C SER A 266 9.18 25.86 -2.62
N PHE A 267 9.73 25.59 -1.44
CA PHE A 267 9.01 25.63 -0.17
C PHE A 267 9.84 26.31 0.91
N ASP A 268 9.15 26.97 1.83
CA ASP A 268 9.76 27.55 3.02
C ASP A 268 9.59 26.63 4.22
N GLY A 269 10.71 26.22 4.82
CA GLY A 269 10.74 25.29 5.95
C GLY A 269 10.32 23.85 5.62
N LEU A 270 10.42 22.98 6.64
CA LEU A 270 10.06 21.58 6.53
C LEU A 270 8.67 21.34 7.14
N ASP A 271 7.69 20.98 6.31
CA ASP A 271 6.33 20.69 6.78
C ASP A 271 6.20 19.27 7.36
N ARG A 272 5.08 19.02 8.07
CA ARG A 272 4.83 17.75 8.78
C ARG A 272 4.59 16.55 7.84
N VAL A 273 4.00 16.77 6.67
CA VAL A 273 3.79 15.73 5.66
C VAL A 273 5.14 15.29 5.11
N THR A 274 5.98 16.25 4.74
CA THR A 274 7.33 15.99 4.22
C THR A 274 8.21 15.30 5.27
N LEU A 275 8.16 15.76 6.53
CA LEU A 275 8.87 15.09 7.63
C LEU A 275 8.41 13.64 7.82
N SER A 276 7.10 13.38 7.76
CA SER A 276 6.54 12.02 7.88
C SER A 276 7.03 11.11 6.76
N ALA A 277 7.06 11.62 5.53
CA ALA A 277 7.60 10.91 4.39
C ALA A 277 9.09 10.57 4.58
N ILE A 278 9.91 11.54 5.03
CA ILE A 278 11.34 11.33 5.30
C ILE A 278 11.53 10.22 6.34
N VAL A 279 10.81 10.29 7.46
CA VAL A 279 10.91 9.29 8.53
C VAL A 279 10.50 7.90 8.02
N ALA A 280 9.37 7.79 7.30
CA ALA A 280 8.92 6.53 6.75
C ALA A 280 9.94 5.92 5.77
N ASN A 281 10.50 6.73 4.87
CA ASN A 281 11.51 6.28 3.91
C ASN A 281 12.82 5.88 4.60
N ALA A 282 13.29 6.66 5.58
CA ALA A 282 14.51 6.35 6.33
C ALA A 282 14.39 5.00 7.07
N LEU A 283 13.26 4.77 7.74
CA LEU A 283 12.99 3.51 8.42
C LEU A 283 12.85 2.33 7.44
N GLY A 284 12.21 2.52 6.29
CA GLY A 284 12.13 1.52 5.23
C GLY A 284 13.51 1.14 4.66
N LEU A 285 14.39 2.13 4.44
CA LEU A 285 15.77 1.92 4.00
C LEU A 285 16.60 1.19 5.05
N ALA A 286 16.51 1.60 6.31
CA ALA A 286 17.17 0.92 7.42
C ALA A 286 16.73 -0.55 7.50
N LEU A 287 15.42 -0.81 7.42
CA LEU A 287 14.85 -2.15 7.49
C LEU A 287 15.37 -3.05 6.35
N THR A 288 15.31 -2.58 5.11
CA THR A 288 15.79 -3.34 3.95
C THR A 288 17.30 -3.59 4.01
N THR A 289 18.08 -2.61 4.48
CA THR A 289 19.53 -2.74 4.69
C THR A 289 19.87 -3.81 5.73
N VAL A 290 19.22 -3.74 6.90
CA VAL A 290 19.42 -4.71 8.00
C VAL A 290 19.05 -6.12 7.53
N ASN A 291 17.92 -6.29 6.86
CA ASN A 291 17.50 -7.61 6.40
C ASN A 291 18.35 -8.15 5.25
N LEU A 292 18.88 -7.29 4.37
CA LEU A 292 19.85 -7.69 3.35
C LEU A 292 21.14 -8.24 3.98
N ARG A 293 21.68 -7.54 4.99
CA ARG A 293 22.88 -7.98 5.73
C ARG A 293 22.64 -9.25 6.53
N ALA A 294 21.46 -9.40 7.12
CA ALA A 294 21.08 -10.57 7.92
C ALA A 294 20.63 -11.78 7.08
N ALA A 295 20.55 -11.67 5.76
CA ALA A 295 20.08 -12.75 4.90
C ALA A 295 21.08 -13.92 4.86
N GLY A 296 20.68 -15.02 5.50
CA GLY A 296 21.51 -16.21 5.66
C GLY A 296 21.58 -17.16 4.46
N ASP A 297 20.64 -17.08 3.51
CA ASP A 297 20.67 -17.89 2.28
C ASP A 297 20.71 -17.03 1.00
N PRO A 298 21.28 -17.54 -0.12
CA PRO A 298 21.47 -16.75 -1.34
C PRO A 298 20.18 -16.23 -1.97
N VAL A 299 19.08 -17.00 -1.91
CA VAL A 299 17.79 -16.59 -2.48
C VAL A 299 17.18 -15.47 -1.66
N ALA A 300 17.19 -15.60 -0.34
CA ALA A 300 16.75 -14.57 0.58
C ALA A 300 17.56 -13.29 0.43
N ARG A 301 18.88 -13.42 0.27
CA ARG A 301 19.77 -12.28 0.03
C ARG A 301 19.35 -11.58 -1.24
N GLU A 302 19.24 -12.30 -2.35
CA GLU A 302 18.86 -11.77 -3.64
C GLU A 302 17.48 -11.08 -3.65
N ASP A 303 16.47 -11.65 -2.98
CA ASP A 303 15.17 -10.98 -2.81
C ASP A 303 15.33 -9.65 -2.06
N TRP A 304 16.12 -9.62 -0.97
CA TRP A 304 16.39 -8.39 -0.22
C TRP A 304 17.22 -7.39 -1.01
N ARG A 305 18.11 -7.84 -1.92
CA ARG A 305 18.83 -6.94 -2.84
C ARG A 305 17.85 -6.20 -3.74
N ILE A 306 16.84 -6.89 -4.29
CA ILE A 306 15.78 -6.26 -5.09
C ILE A 306 15.01 -5.24 -4.25
N HIS A 307 14.56 -5.60 -3.06
CA HIS A 307 13.77 -4.70 -2.22
C HIS A 307 14.56 -3.49 -1.72
N HIS A 308 15.84 -3.68 -1.40
CA HIS A 308 16.75 -2.60 -1.03
C HIS A 308 16.99 -1.65 -2.21
N ALA A 309 17.25 -2.18 -3.41
CA ALA A 309 17.36 -1.38 -4.63
C ALA A 309 16.04 -0.62 -4.92
N ALA A 310 14.88 -1.27 -4.78
CA ALA A 310 13.58 -0.64 -4.94
C ALA A 310 13.35 0.52 -3.94
N MET A 311 13.78 0.36 -2.69
CA MET A 311 13.72 1.40 -1.67
C MET A 311 14.63 2.60 -2.03
N LEU A 312 15.87 2.34 -2.47
CA LEU A 312 16.80 3.38 -2.95
C LEU A 312 16.26 4.13 -4.17
N MET A 313 15.56 3.43 -5.07
CA MET A 313 14.92 4.03 -6.24
C MET A 313 13.69 4.88 -5.90
N GLY A 314 13.19 4.86 -4.66
CA GLY A 314 12.05 5.68 -4.23
C GLY A 314 12.30 7.18 -4.40
N ALA A 315 13.48 7.67 -4.04
CA ALA A 315 13.85 9.09 -4.18
C ALA A 315 13.91 9.55 -5.65
N PRO A 316 14.63 8.89 -6.58
CA PRO A 316 14.63 9.30 -7.98
C PRO A 316 13.24 9.16 -8.63
N ALA A 317 12.45 8.13 -8.27
CA ALA A 317 11.08 8.03 -8.77
C ALA A 317 10.22 9.21 -8.30
N THR A 318 10.33 9.61 -7.03
CA THR A 318 9.65 10.79 -6.49
C THR A 318 10.08 12.06 -7.22
N ALA A 319 11.38 12.27 -7.47
CA ALA A 319 11.87 13.43 -8.20
C ALA A 319 11.31 13.49 -9.64
N ILE A 320 11.30 12.36 -10.34
CA ILE A 320 10.77 12.26 -11.71
C ILE A 320 9.26 12.52 -11.70
N LEU A 321 8.51 11.86 -10.81
CA LEU A 321 7.07 12.05 -10.71
C LEU A 321 6.70 13.48 -10.34
N TRP A 322 7.49 14.14 -9.48
CA TRP A 322 7.26 15.55 -9.15
C TRP A 322 7.34 16.42 -10.41
N LEU A 323 8.37 16.23 -11.24
CA LEU A 323 8.49 16.95 -12.52
C LEU A 323 7.31 16.66 -13.48
N LEU A 324 6.89 15.40 -13.56
CA LEU A 324 5.76 15.01 -14.43
C LEU A 324 4.42 15.55 -13.94
N TYR A 325 4.18 15.51 -12.63
CA TYR A 325 2.93 15.99 -12.03
C TYR A 325 2.82 17.52 -12.02
N ARG A 326 3.94 18.24 -12.16
CA ARG A 326 3.92 19.70 -12.39
C ARG A 326 3.36 20.09 -13.76
N LEU A 327 3.20 19.16 -14.69
CA LEU A 327 2.59 19.45 -15.99
C LEU A 327 1.09 19.81 -15.84
N PRO A 328 0.26 19.02 -15.11
CA PRO A 328 -1.15 19.36 -14.88
C PRO A 328 -1.44 20.04 -13.53
N PHE A 329 -0.53 20.05 -12.55
CA PHE A 329 -0.80 20.51 -11.17
C PHE A 329 0.19 21.56 -10.67
N THR A 330 -0.17 22.25 -9.59
CA THR A 330 0.71 23.22 -8.93
C THR A 330 1.94 22.52 -8.34
N THR A 331 3.00 23.29 -8.05
CA THR A 331 4.25 22.74 -7.48
C THR A 331 4.02 21.95 -6.18
N GLY A 332 3.15 22.43 -5.30
CA GLY A 332 2.81 21.78 -4.03
C GLY A 332 2.00 20.50 -4.23
N GLU A 333 0.93 20.55 -5.01
CA GLU A 333 0.10 19.38 -5.33
C GLU A 333 0.93 18.28 -6.01
N ALA A 334 1.78 18.67 -6.96
CA ALA A 334 2.68 17.75 -7.66
C ALA A 334 3.71 17.11 -6.73
N PHE A 335 4.26 17.88 -5.78
CA PHE A 335 5.23 17.39 -4.81
C PHE A 335 4.60 16.36 -3.86
N TYR A 336 3.47 16.70 -3.24
CA TYR A 336 2.78 15.77 -2.35
C TYR A 336 2.27 14.55 -3.11
N GLY A 337 1.73 14.72 -4.32
CA GLY A 337 1.36 13.60 -5.19
C GLY A 337 2.54 12.66 -5.44
N ALA A 338 3.72 13.21 -5.74
CA ALA A 338 4.93 12.42 -5.96
C ALA A 338 5.42 11.71 -4.68
N LEU A 339 5.35 12.35 -3.50
CA LEU A 339 5.68 11.72 -2.22
C LEU A 339 4.78 10.51 -1.93
N LEU A 340 3.50 10.61 -2.27
CA LEU A 340 2.50 9.56 -2.03
C LEU A 340 2.61 8.38 -3.00
N THR A 341 3.22 8.56 -4.17
CA THR A 341 3.26 7.53 -5.22
C THR A 341 4.66 7.00 -5.54
N GLY A 342 5.72 7.80 -5.37
CA GLY A 342 7.09 7.44 -5.75
C GLY A 342 7.63 6.19 -5.05
N PRO A 343 7.70 6.17 -3.70
CA PRO A 343 8.14 5.00 -2.95
C PRO A 343 7.22 3.79 -3.16
N ALA A 344 5.91 4.04 -3.25
CA ALA A 344 4.91 3.00 -3.46
C ALA A 344 5.14 2.27 -4.79
N LEU A 345 5.39 3.02 -5.87
CA LEU A 345 5.64 2.49 -7.19
C LEU A 345 6.88 1.58 -7.20
N THR A 346 8.01 2.05 -6.68
CA THR A 346 9.28 1.30 -6.78
C THR A 346 9.25 0.05 -5.90
N LEU A 347 8.75 0.13 -4.67
CA LEU A 347 8.60 -1.02 -3.78
C LEU A 347 7.67 -2.08 -4.37
N SER A 348 6.56 -1.64 -4.97
CA SER A 348 5.61 -2.52 -5.65
C SER A 348 6.23 -3.22 -6.84
N LEU A 349 6.99 -2.50 -7.69
CA LEU A 349 7.73 -3.10 -8.81
C LEU A 349 8.78 -4.10 -8.32
N GLY A 350 9.48 -3.80 -7.22
CA GLY A 350 10.40 -4.74 -6.59
C GLY A 350 9.71 -6.03 -6.14
N LEU A 351 8.54 -5.92 -5.50
CA LEU A 351 7.73 -7.06 -5.09
C LEU A 351 7.20 -7.89 -6.28
N VAL A 352 6.69 -7.24 -7.33
CA VAL A 352 6.25 -7.94 -8.54
C VAL A 352 7.43 -8.64 -9.22
N THR A 353 8.61 -8.05 -9.23
CA THR A 353 9.83 -8.67 -9.78
C THR A 353 10.18 -9.95 -9.01
N VAL A 354 10.16 -9.91 -7.67
CA VAL A 354 10.34 -11.11 -6.84
C VAL A 354 9.26 -12.15 -7.12
N ALA A 355 7.99 -11.73 -7.19
CA ALA A 355 6.86 -12.62 -7.48
C ALA A 355 6.99 -13.31 -8.84
N TRP A 356 7.49 -12.59 -9.84
CA TRP A 356 7.72 -13.09 -11.19
C TRP A 356 8.87 -14.08 -11.26
N ARG A 357 10.00 -13.79 -10.60
CA ARG A 357 11.14 -14.71 -10.55
C ARG A 357 10.75 -16.05 -9.92
N ARG A 358 9.95 -16.01 -8.86
CA ARG A 358 9.38 -17.20 -8.20
C ARG A 358 8.40 -18.02 -9.08
N ARG A 359 8.03 -17.58 -10.29
CA ARG A 359 7.18 -18.37 -11.23
C ARG A 359 7.93 -19.49 -11.92
N ARG A 360 9.23 -19.34 -12.17
CA ARG A 360 10.00 -20.27 -13.02
C ARG A 360 10.76 -21.26 -12.13
N PRO A 361 10.53 -22.58 -12.21
CA PRO A 361 11.58 -23.53 -11.81
C PRO A 361 12.79 -23.24 -12.69
N ALA A 362 13.98 -23.08 -12.11
CA ALA A 362 15.14 -22.93 -12.98
C ALA A 362 15.38 -24.31 -13.58
N ARG A 363 15.39 -24.42 -14.90
CA ARG A 363 16.13 -25.52 -15.50
C ARG A 363 17.58 -25.29 -15.09
N VAL A 364 18.11 -26.13 -14.20
CA VAL A 364 19.54 -26.24 -13.99
C VAL A 364 20.10 -26.49 -15.38
N ALA A 365 20.77 -25.50 -15.96
CA ALA A 365 21.72 -25.79 -17.02
C ALA A 365 22.73 -26.70 -16.34
N ALA A 366 22.70 -27.99 -16.66
CA ALA A 366 23.73 -28.91 -16.22
C ALA A 366 25.04 -28.25 -16.65
N SER A 367 25.81 -27.76 -15.67
CA SER A 367 27.20 -27.40 -15.90
C SER A 367 27.79 -28.63 -16.57
N ALA A 368 28.24 -28.49 -17.81
CA ALA A 368 29.06 -29.50 -18.44
C ALA A 368 30.24 -29.73 -17.49
N VAL A 369 30.18 -30.85 -16.77
CA VAL A 369 31.35 -31.41 -16.09
C VAL A 369 32.25 -31.80 -17.25
N THR A 370 33.13 -30.90 -17.65
CA THR A 370 34.32 -31.24 -18.40
C THR A 370 35.18 -32.08 -17.46
N VAL A 371 35.13 -33.39 -17.66
CA VAL A 371 36.06 -34.37 -17.12
C VAL A 371 37.45 -34.13 -17.70
#